data_AF-A0A3D2JCT2-F1
#
_entry.id   AF-A0A3D2JCT2-F1
#
_cell.length_a   1.000
_cell.length_b   1.000
_cell.length_c   1.000
_cell.angle_alpha   90.00
_cell.angle_beta   90.00
_cell.angle_gamma   90.00
#
_symmetry.space_group_name_H-M   'P 1'
#
loop_
_entity.id
_entity.type
_entity.pdbx_description
1 polymer ?
#
loop_
_entity_poly.entity_id
_entity_poly.type
_entity_poly.pdbx_seq_one_letter_code
_entity_poly.pdbx_strand_id
1 'polypeptide(L)' 'METNKKPTFYELRLEHSVNMYQLSQESGISSLVVWSLLTGRPVTKHEAQHVLDALNRLRHTQYTLSDVALVLEDVKDNEI' A
#
# COMPACT_ATOMS: atom_id res chain seq x y z
N MET A 1 -6.63 -27.47 1.28
CA MET A 1 -6.96 -26.53 0.19
C MET A 1 -6.70 -25.14 0.74
N GLU A 2 -5.45 -24.66 0.66
CA GLU A 2 -5.14 -23.29 1.08
C GLU A 2 -5.46 -22.36 -0.08
N THR A 3 -6.45 -21.49 0.15
CA THR A 3 -6.87 -20.47 -0.80
C THR A 3 -5.70 -19.52 -1.05
N ASN A 4 -5.33 -19.32 -2.32
CA ASN A 4 -4.45 -18.24 -2.81
C ASN A 4 -4.99 -16.87 -2.36
N LYS A 5 -4.76 -16.49 -1.10
CA LYS A 5 -5.16 -15.20 -0.55
C LYS A 5 -4.00 -14.23 -0.73
N LYS A 6 -4.26 -13.12 -1.41
CA LYS A 6 -3.28 -12.04 -1.61
C LYS A 6 -2.84 -11.48 -0.24
N PRO A 7 -1.54 -11.22 -0.03
CA PRO A 7 -1.07 -10.59 1.20
C PRO A 7 -1.64 -9.18 1.32
N THR A 8 -1.96 -8.77 2.53
CA THR A 8 -2.26 -7.38 2.88
C THR A 8 -0.99 -6.55 2.87
N PHE A 9 -1.14 -5.22 2.76
CA PHE A 9 0.01 -4.32 2.86
C PHE A 9 0.72 -4.42 4.22
N TYR A 10 -0.03 -4.70 5.28
CA TYR A 10 0.52 -4.93 6.62
C TYR A 10 1.45 -6.15 6.68
N GLU A 11 1.02 -7.27 6.08
CA GLU A 11 1.82 -8.50 6.01
C GLU A 11 3.10 -8.28 5.19
N LEU A 12 3.01 -7.63 4.02
CA LEU A 12 4.19 -7.28 3.23
C LEU A 12 5.17 -6.40 4.01
N ARG A 13 4.66 -5.41 4.74
CA ARG A 13 5.51 -4.55 5.59
C ARG A 13 6.28 -5.36 6.63
N LEU A 14 5.61 -6.32 7.29
CA LEU A 14 6.22 -7.18 8.31
C LEU A 14 7.26 -8.11 7.70
N GLU A 15 6.91 -8.79 6.60
CA GLU A 15 7.80 -9.69 5.86
C GLU A 15 9.11 -8.98 5.49
N HIS A 16 9.00 -7.77 4.96
CA HIS A 16 10.15 -6.99 4.53
C HIS A 16 10.76 -6.11 5.63
N SER A 17 10.28 -6.19 6.88
CA SER A 17 10.80 -5.38 7.99
C SER A 17 10.94 -3.90 7.67
N VAL A 18 9.95 -3.31 6.99
CA VAL A 18 9.92 -1.86 6.67
C VAL A 18 9.07 -1.16 7.73
N ASN A 19 9.50 -0.02 8.27
CA ASN A 19 8.66 0.73 9.20
C ASN A 19 7.82 1.80 8.49
N MET A 20 6.76 2.25 9.16
CA MET A 20 5.83 3.25 8.61
C MET A 20 6.52 4.57 8.26
N TYR A 21 7.53 4.97 9.05
CA TYR A 21 8.28 6.20 8.83
C TYR A 21 9.08 6.14 7.52
N GLN A 22 9.76 5.01 7.25
CA GLN A 22 10.48 4.79 5.99
C GLN A 22 9.54 4.84 4.79
N LEU A 23 8.37 4.20 4.88
CA LEU A 23 7.35 4.25 3.83
C LEU A 23 6.87 5.67 3.57
N SER A 24 6.59 6.44 4.63
CA SER A 24 6.12 7.82 4.52
C SER A 24 7.18 8.73 3.89
N GLN A 25 8.44 8.61 4.30
CA GLN A 25 9.56 9.38 3.74
C GLN A 25 9.81 9.02 2.26
N GLU A 26 9.85 7.74 1.92
CA GLU A 26 10.18 7.27 0.57
C GLU A 26 9.04 7.47 -0.43
N SER A 27 7.77 7.42 0.02
CA SER A 27 6.60 7.62 -0.84
C SER A 27 6.21 9.10 -1.00
N GLY A 28 6.65 9.96 -0.08
CA GLY A 28 6.13 11.32 0.06
C GLY A 28 4.69 11.40 0.57
N ILE A 29 4.10 10.26 0.97
CA ILE A 29 2.73 10.17 1.46
C ILE A 29 2.69 10.36 2.97
N SER A 30 1.66 11.06 3.47
CA SER A 30 1.44 11.28 4.91
C SER A 30 1.43 9.97 5.69
N SER A 31 2.09 9.97 6.86
CA SER A 31 2.09 8.81 7.76
C SER A 31 0.68 8.38 8.19
N LEU A 32 -0.30 9.30 8.20
CA LEU A 32 -1.71 8.96 8.47
C LEU A 32 -2.31 8.10 7.35
N VAL A 33 -2.00 8.42 6.09
CA VAL A 33 -2.45 7.64 4.93
C VAL A 33 -1.74 6.28 4.89
N VAL A 34 -0.44 6.23 5.20
CA VAL A 34 0.28 4.95 5.36
C VAL A 34 -0.36 4.10 6.47
N TRP A 35 -0.75 4.72 7.59
CA TRP A 35 -1.48 4.04 8.66
C TRP A 35 -2.86 3.53 8.21
N SER A 36 -3.61 4.32 7.44
CA SER A 36 -4.87 3.89 6.83
C SER A 36 -4.67 2.64 5.96
N LEU A 37 -3.64 2.64 5.11
CA LEU A 37 -3.28 1.49 4.27
C LEU A 37 -2.97 0.24 5.10
N LEU A 38 -2.18 0.40 6.17
CA LEU A 38 -1.78 -0.69 7.07
C LEU A 38 -2.94 -1.24 7.90
N THR A 39 -3.96 -0.45 8.17
CA THR A 39 -5.15 -0.86 8.94
C THR A 39 -6.31 -1.31 8.05
N GLY A 40 -6.11 -1.39 6.74
CA GLY A 40 -7.14 -1.81 5.78
C GLY A 40 -8.24 -0.78 5.58
N ARG A 41 -7.99 0.48 5.91
CA ARG A 41 -8.92 1.58 5.59
C ARG A 41 -8.80 1.96 4.12
N PRO A 42 -9.90 2.41 3.50
CA PRO A 42 -9.87 2.93 2.13
C PRO A 42 -8.82 4.04 1.99
N VAL A 43 -8.09 4.02 0.88
CA VAL A 43 -7.23 5.10 0.41
C VAL A 43 -7.39 5.25 -1.09
N THR A 44 -6.94 6.36 -1.66
CA THR A 44 -6.97 6.50 -3.12
C THR A 44 -5.99 5.53 -3.79
N LYS A 45 -6.29 5.14 -5.05
CA LYS A 45 -5.39 4.32 -5.85
C LYS A 45 -3.99 4.94 -6.00
N HIS A 46 -3.93 6.27 -6.15
CA HIS A 46 -2.68 7.00 -6.27
C HIS A 46 -1.82 6.89 -5.01
N GLU A 47 -2.42 7.11 -3.83
CA GLU A 47 -1.72 6.96 -2.55
C GLU A 47 -1.24 5.52 -2.35
N ALA A 48 -2.10 4.53 -2.60
CA ALA A 48 -1.73 3.12 -2.49
C ALA A 48 -0.55 2.76 -3.40
N GLN A 49 -0.56 3.23 -4.66
CA GLN A 49 0.52 3.00 -5.61
C GLN A 49 1.83 3.60 -5.13
N HIS A 50 1.82 4.86 -4.68
CA HIS A 50 3.03 5.54 -4.20
C HIS A 50 3.66 4.84 -2.99
N VAL A 51 2.82 4.37 -2.05
CA VAL A 51 3.31 3.65 -0.86
C VAL A 51 3.82 2.26 -1.24
N LEU A 52 3.21 1.58 -2.21
CA LEU A 52 3.70 0.30 -2.73
C LEU A 52 5.01 0.43 -3.50
N ASP A 53 5.14 1.46 -4.33
CA ASP A 53 6.38 1.74 -5.06
C ASP A 53 7.52 2.07 -4.09
N ALA A 54 7.23 2.75 -2.99
CA ALA A 54 8.20 2.98 -1.92
C ALA A 54 8.68 1.68 -1.26
N LEU A 55 7.77 0.75 -0.96
CA LEU A 55 8.14 -0.59 -0.48
C LEU A 55 9.06 -1.29 -1.49
N ASN A 56 8.67 -1.28 -2.77
CA ASN A 56 9.43 -1.87 -3.87
C ASN A 56 10.84 -1.27 -3.99
N ARG A 57 10.99 0.06 -3.86
CA ARG A 57 12.30 0.71 -3.88
C ARG A 57 13.16 0.34 -2.67
N LEU A 58 12.60 0.38 -1.46
CA LEU A 58 13.33 0.07 -0.22
C LEU A 58 13.83 -1.38 -0.14
N ARG A 59 13.18 -2.29 -0.88
CA ARG A 59 13.38 -3.74 -0.78
C ARG A 59 13.71 -4.42 -2.08
N HIS A 60 13.83 -3.66 -3.16
CA HIS A 60 14.09 -4.15 -4.51
C HIS A 60 13.07 -5.22 -4.96
N THR A 61 11.81 -5.07 -4.56
CA THR A 61 10.69 -5.94 -4.96
C THR A 61 9.91 -5.33 -6.13
N GLN A 62 8.93 -6.08 -6.67
CA GLN A 62 8.14 -5.68 -7.84
C GLN A 62 6.65 -5.98 -7.67
N TYR A 63 6.10 -5.76 -6.48
CA TYR A 63 4.67 -5.94 -6.22
C TYR A 63 3.85 -4.90 -6.99
N THR A 64 2.72 -5.33 -7.52
CA THR A 64 1.69 -4.48 -8.11
C THR A 64 0.49 -4.38 -7.19
N LEU A 65 -0.40 -3.40 -7.41
CA LEU A 65 -1.65 -3.31 -6.64
C LEU A 65 -2.52 -4.58 -6.78
N SER A 66 -2.38 -5.32 -7.88
CA SER A 66 -3.08 -6.60 -8.09
C SER A 66 -2.54 -7.72 -7.22
N ASP A 67 -1.31 -7.61 -6.71
CA ASP A 67 -0.68 -8.63 -5.85
C ASP A 67 -1.03 -8.44 -4.37
N VAL A 68 -1.58 -7.27 -4.00
CA VAL A 68 -1.85 -6.89 -2.62
C VAL A 68 -3.35 -6.81 -2.36
N ALA A 69 -3.80 -7.34 -1.23
CA ALA A 69 -5.15 -7.13 -0.74
C ALA A 69 -5.28 -5.70 -0.19
N LEU A 70 -5.97 -4.84 -0.93
CA LEU A 70 -6.15 -3.41 -0.64
C LEU A 70 -7.61 -3.01 -0.74
N VAL A 71 -8.02 -2.03 0.06
CA VAL A 71 -9.31 -1.36 -0.05
C VAL A 71 -9.06 0.01 -0.67
N LEU A 72 -9.55 0.23 -1.88
CA LEU A 72 -9.36 1.50 -2.60
C LEU A 72 -10.65 2.32 -2.53
N GLU A 73 -10.51 3.62 -2.40
CA GLU A 73 -11.61 4.56 -2.60
C GLU A 73 -11.95 4.64 -4.09
N ASP A 74 -13.24 4.50 -4.41
CA ASP A 74 -13.76 4.96 -5.69
C ASP A 74 -13.72 6.48 -5.67
N VAL A 75 -12.68 7.05 -6.28
CA VAL A 75 -12.70 8.46 -6.64
C VAL A 75 -13.78 8.56 -7.72
N LYS A 76 -14.97 9.02 -7.32
CA LYS A 76 -15.95 9.47 -8.31
C LYS A 76 -15.29 10.61 -9.05
N ASP A 77 -14.82 10.35 -10.27
CA ASP A 77 -14.55 11.37 -11.25
C ASP A 77 -15.83 12.22 -11.33
N ASN A 78 -15.80 13.38 -10.68
CA ASN A 78 -16.73 14.43 -11.04
C ASN A 78 -16.28 14.87 -12.44
N GLU A 79 -16.86 14.25 -13.46
CA GLU A 79 -16.85 14.78 -14.82
C GLU A 79 -17.34 16.24 -14.74
N ILE A 80 -16.44 17.19 -15.00
CA ILE A 80 -16.75 18.62 -15.19
C ILE A 80 -16.99 18.86 -16.68
#